data_AF-A0A0Q6SQU4-F1
#
_entry.id   AF-A0A0Q6SQU4-F1
#
_cell.length_a   1.000
_cell.length_b   1.000
_cell.length_c   1.000
_cell.angle_alpha   90.00
_cell.angle_beta   90.00
_cell.angle_gamma   90.00
#
_symmetry.space_group_name_H-M   'P 1'
#
loop_
_entity.id
_entity.type
_entity.pdbx_description
1 polymer ?
#
loop_
_entity_poly.entity_id
_entity_poly.type
_entity_poly.pdbx_seq_one_letter_code
_entity_poly.pdbx_strand_id
1 'polypeptide(L)'
;MRYPKSIADEVDRINLAISSWPADMAVSTDEVIKWVLQFDEADFGLALRVVQNLNIIGQRDIDRGLQIAFSKLVRKAVEKKSRITGTNTMYAAMGDVGKSGSMIGYHLRMNTSISEENFLNSENFHHIAAGHVENLVLLDDVIGTGRQATEEIEKLAESVLPLGVKNLFVLSVCGMKNAIEEIEEKTKAFTFSAFEYDEADTAGSLDSSFYAGVPHVDRVRLKSRLEDYGRICYKSSPLGFGALAALLVLPYNTPNFTLPVIWSDNNEWIPLFRRVRRVNGISAYYKQFKKAVDEKAQSEKPVESGAPLDQVTLFVEGKRDEAFFDELSARINLADLIGAQRVSVVSLGSNVASERLAELLATTTPNAIFVVDEVQHGRNIHERLAKTAPVITLNPSYFRFFDLNRLVEEYLPEQAALGVLNAPKEQVATEVERVLARSGPMERALRTTRDLVERYLNYDEVELFVEKLKHAIMQSRSQRS
;
A
#
# COMPACT_ATOMS: atom_id res chain seq x y z
N MET A 1 51.65 -18.83 3.49
CA MET A 1 50.37 -18.26 3.97
C MET A 1 49.36 -18.34 2.85
N ARG A 2 48.10 -18.71 3.14
CA ARG A 2 47.03 -18.84 2.14
C ARG A 2 46.35 -17.48 1.83
N TYR A 3 46.31 -16.56 2.80
CA TYR A 3 45.71 -15.22 2.67
C TYR A 3 46.66 -14.11 3.19
N PRO A 4 46.50 -12.85 2.76
CA PRO A 4 47.18 -11.69 3.35
C PRO A 4 46.91 -11.59 4.85
N LYS A 5 47.84 -11.03 5.61
CA LYS A 5 47.70 -10.88 7.07
C LYS A 5 46.45 -10.07 7.45
N SER A 6 46.16 -9.02 6.69
CA SER A 6 44.96 -8.18 6.85
C SER A 6 43.63 -8.95 6.78
N ILE A 7 43.59 -10.10 6.10
CA ILE A 7 42.43 -10.99 6.06
C ILE A 7 42.54 -12.11 7.08
N ALA A 8 43.75 -12.65 7.30
CA ALA A 8 43.99 -13.72 8.25
C ALA A 8 43.53 -13.34 9.67
N ASP A 9 43.75 -12.08 10.07
CA ASP A 9 43.35 -11.54 11.37
C ASP A 9 41.81 -11.36 11.50
N GLU A 10 41.07 -11.43 10.40
CA GLU A 10 39.62 -11.16 10.32
C GLU A 10 38.79 -12.45 10.12
N VAL A 11 39.43 -13.61 9.94
CA VAL A 11 38.76 -14.89 9.66
C VAL A 11 37.75 -15.26 10.75
N ASP A 12 38.08 -15.05 12.02
CA ASP A 12 37.16 -15.36 13.13
C ASP A 12 35.91 -14.47 13.11
N ARG A 13 36.06 -13.20 12.71
CA ARG A 13 34.92 -12.28 12.55
C ARG A 13 34.03 -12.68 11.38
N ILE A 14 34.62 -13.16 10.28
CA ILE A 14 33.88 -13.73 9.15
C ILE A 14 33.11 -14.97 9.60
N ASN A 15 33.78 -15.91 10.28
CA ASN A 15 33.17 -17.14 10.78
C ASN A 15 31.99 -16.85 11.73
N LEU A 16 32.14 -15.86 12.61
CA LEU A 16 31.07 -15.44 13.49
C LEU A 16 29.87 -14.88 12.70
N ALA A 17 30.12 -14.04 11.69
CA ALA A 17 29.06 -13.47 10.86
C ALA A 17 28.30 -14.54 10.07
N ILE A 18 29.00 -15.50 9.43
CA ILE A 18 28.33 -16.56 8.67
C ILE A 18 27.60 -17.56 9.58
N SER A 19 28.03 -17.73 10.84
CA SER A 19 27.39 -18.66 11.78
C SER A 19 25.99 -18.24 12.21
N SER A 20 25.65 -16.94 12.08
CA SER A 20 24.31 -16.44 12.37
C SER A 20 23.35 -16.57 11.19
N TRP A 21 23.84 -16.92 10.00
CA TRP A 21 23.02 -17.06 8.81
C TRP A 21 22.22 -18.37 8.81
N PRO A 22 21.03 -18.39 8.19
CA PRO A 22 20.24 -19.61 8.06
C PRO A 22 21.02 -20.73 7.36
N ALA A 23 20.88 -21.97 7.85
CA ALA A 23 21.62 -23.12 7.34
C ALA A 23 21.33 -23.43 5.86
N ASP A 24 20.13 -23.09 5.39
CA ASP A 24 19.69 -23.19 3.99
C ASP A 24 20.29 -22.11 3.08
N MET A 25 20.99 -21.13 3.66
CA MET A 25 21.68 -20.04 2.98
C MET A 25 23.18 -19.99 3.31
N ALA A 26 23.72 -21.10 3.81
CA ALA A 26 25.10 -21.19 4.24
C ALA A 26 26.06 -20.98 3.06
N VAL A 27 26.96 -20.01 3.23
CA VAL A 27 28.09 -19.73 2.33
C VAL A 27 29.37 -20.06 3.09
N SER A 28 30.36 -20.61 2.39
CA SER A 28 31.64 -20.94 3.02
C SER A 28 32.46 -19.69 3.36
N THR A 29 33.31 -19.80 4.38
CA THR A 29 34.29 -18.76 4.73
C THR A 29 35.16 -18.39 3.52
N ASP A 30 35.56 -19.38 2.72
CA ASP A 30 36.38 -19.18 1.52
C ASP A 30 35.66 -18.33 0.46
N GLU A 31 34.35 -18.50 0.28
CA GLU A 31 33.53 -17.66 -0.62
C GLU A 31 33.41 -16.23 -0.12
N VAL A 32 33.22 -16.02 1.18
CA VAL A 32 33.19 -14.67 1.76
C VAL A 32 34.56 -13.99 1.64
N ILE A 33 35.64 -14.71 1.93
CA ILE A 33 37.01 -14.18 1.75
C ILE A 33 37.25 -13.80 0.30
N LYS A 34 36.87 -14.67 -0.65
CA LYS A 34 36.97 -14.38 -2.08
C LYS A 34 36.20 -13.12 -2.46
N TRP A 35 35.02 -12.91 -1.87
CA TRP A 35 34.21 -11.72 -2.08
C TRP A 35 34.88 -10.45 -1.51
N VAL A 36 35.41 -10.51 -0.28
CA VAL A 36 36.12 -9.39 0.38
C VAL A 36 37.36 -8.97 -0.40
N LEU A 37 38.11 -9.93 -0.95
CA LEU A 37 39.33 -9.67 -1.72
C LEU A 37 39.10 -8.91 -3.04
N GLN A 38 37.86 -8.66 -3.45
CA GLN A 38 37.53 -7.81 -4.60
C GLN A 38 37.56 -6.31 -4.28
N PHE A 39 37.56 -5.95 -2.99
CA PHE A 39 37.70 -4.57 -2.54
C PHE A 39 39.18 -4.18 -2.47
N ASP A 40 39.46 -2.87 -2.53
CA ASP A 40 40.78 -2.36 -2.22
C ASP A 40 41.17 -2.71 -0.77
N GLU A 41 42.45 -2.96 -0.50
CA GLU A 41 42.91 -3.40 0.83
C GLU A 41 42.49 -2.42 1.96
N ALA A 42 42.48 -1.12 1.66
CA ALA A 42 42.02 -0.09 2.60
C ALA A 42 40.53 -0.20 2.96
N ASP A 43 39.73 -0.88 2.13
CA ASP A 43 38.28 -1.04 2.26
C ASP A 43 37.86 -2.46 2.69
N PHE A 44 38.78 -3.35 3.05
CA PHE A 44 38.42 -4.67 3.61
C PHE A 44 37.52 -4.54 4.85
N GLY A 45 37.76 -3.54 5.70
CA GLY A 45 36.90 -3.25 6.84
C GLY A 45 35.47 -2.86 6.44
N LEU A 46 35.29 -2.20 5.29
CA LEU A 46 33.97 -1.87 4.74
C LEU A 46 33.26 -3.12 4.22
N ALA A 47 33.97 -3.98 3.49
CA ALA A 47 33.43 -5.25 3.01
C ALA A 47 32.97 -6.15 4.18
N LEU A 48 33.80 -6.29 5.22
CA LEU A 48 33.44 -7.03 6.43
C LEU A 48 32.22 -6.44 7.13
N ARG A 49 32.11 -5.11 7.17
CA ARG A 49 30.93 -4.45 7.74
C ARG A 49 29.65 -4.76 6.96
N VAL A 50 29.71 -4.88 5.63
CA VAL A 50 28.58 -5.36 4.80
C VAL A 50 28.19 -6.78 5.18
N VAL A 51 29.14 -7.71 5.28
CA VAL A 51 28.89 -9.11 5.67
C VAL A 51 28.26 -9.20 7.06
N GLN A 52 28.79 -8.43 8.03
CA GLN A 52 28.31 -8.45 9.41
C GLN A 52 26.90 -7.89 9.59
N ASN A 53 26.45 -7.00 8.69
CA ASN A 53 25.13 -6.38 8.75
C ASN A 53 24.16 -6.97 7.72
N LEU A 54 24.56 -8.02 7.00
CA LEU A 54 23.72 -8.66 6.02
C LEU A 54 22.61 -9.44 6.71
N ASN A 55 21.36 -9.05 6.43
CA ASN A 55 20.17 -9.74 6.89
C ASN A 55 19.75 -10.80 5.86
N ILE A 56 19.96 -12.06 6.22
CA ILE A 56 19.59 -13.21 5.38
C ILE A 56 18.34 -13.85 5.95
N ILE A 57 17.25 -13.80 5.20
CA ILE A 57 15.98 -14.39 5.58
C ILE A 57 15.95 -15.82 5.04
N GLY A 58 15.82 -16.80 5.93
CA GLY A 58 15.74 -18.22 5.56
C GLY A 58 14.32 -18.64 5.17
N GLN A 59 14.19 -19.84 4.61
CA GLN A 59 12.89 -20.37 4.18
C GLN A 59 11.85 -20.41 5.31
N ARG A 60 12.29 -20.80 6.51
CA ARG A 60 11.43 -20.87 7.71
C ARG A 60 10.94 -19.50 8.16
N ASP A 61 11.77 -18.48 8.00
CA ASP A 61 11.42 -17.10 8.38
C ASP A 61 10.41 -16.52 7.41
N ILE A 62 10.49 -16.88 6.12
CA ILE A 62 9.47 -16.56 5.11
C ILE A 62 8.12 -17.18 5.47
N ASP A 63 8.09 -18.48 5.74
CA ASP A 63 6.86 -19.19 6.08
C ASP A 63 6.19 -18.60 7.33
N ARG A 64 6.97 -18.39 8.39
CA ARG A 64 6.50 -17.76 9.63
C ARG A 64 6.06 -16.32 9.40
N GLY A 65 6.82 -15.57 8.61
CA GLY A 65 6.53 -14.19 8.29
C GLY A 65 5.19 -14.05 7.57
N LEU A 66 4.96 -14.85 6.54
CA LEU A 66 3.70 -14.85 5.79
C LEU A 66 2.50 -15.20 6.67
N GLN A 67 2.63 -16.16 7.60
CA GLN A 67 1.57 -16.45 8.56
C GLN A 67 1.23 -15.24 9.45
N ILE A 68 2.25 -14.50 9.90
CA ILE A 68 2.06 -13.29 10.72
C ILE A 68 1.38 -12.20 9.89
N ALA A 69 1.88 -11.91 8.68
CA ALA A 69 1.33 -10.90 7.80
C ALA A 69 -0.12 -11.24 7.41
N PHE A 70 -0.40 -12.52 7.11
CA PHE A 70 -1.74 -12.98 6.78
C PHE A 70 -2.70 -12.85 7.97
N SER A 71 -2.25 -13.11 9.20
CA SER A 71 -3.04 -12.87 10.41
C SER A 71 -3.37 -11.38 10.62
N LYS A 72 -2.42 -10.46 10.34
CA LYS A 72 -2.70 -9.02 10.32
C LYS A 72 -3.78 -8.67 9.27
N LEU A 73 -3.66 -9.20 8.06
CA LEU A 73 -4.62 -9.01 6.97
C LEU A 73 -6.03 -9.49 7.37
N VAL A 74 -6.16 -10.70 7.91
CA VAL A 74 -7.45 -11.27 8.32
C VAL A 74 -8.13 -10.38 9.37
N ARG A 75 -7.38 -9.84 10.35
CA ARG A 75 -7.92 -8.89 11.32
C ARG A 75 -8.44 -7.62 10.63
N LYS A 76 -7.68 -7.08 9.67
CA LYS A 76 -8.12 -5.91 8.90
C LYS A 76 -9.37 -6.17 8.09
N ALA A 77 -9.47 -7.35 7.47
CA ALA A 77 -10.64 -7.76 6.70
C ALA A 77 -11.90 -7.86 7.58
N VAL A 78 -11.75 -8.32 8.83
CA VAL A 78 -12.84 -8.31 9.83
C VAL A 78 -13.24 -6.89 10.21
N GLU A 79 -12.29 -5.99 10.46
CA GLU A 79 -12.58 -4.55 10.72
C GLU A 79 -13.37 -3.92 9.57
N LYS A 80 -13.03 -4.28 8.32
CA LYS A 80 -13.71 -3.83 7.10
C LYS A 80 -14.99 -4.59 6.78
N LYS A 81 -15.51 -5.39 7.72
CA LYS A 81 -16.76 -6.17 7.57
C LYS A 81 -16.77 -7.06 6.31
N SER A 82 -15.59 -7.48 5.85
CA SER A 82 -15.43 -8.37 4.70
C SER A 82 -14.48 -9.49 5.08
N ARG A 83 -14.95 -10.37 5.98
CA ARG A 83 -14.17 -11.51 6.47
C ARG A 83 -13.67 -12.34 5.29
N ILE A 84 -12.39 -12.73 5.34
CA ILE A 84 -11.77 -13.61 4.35
C ILE A 84 -12.43 -14.99 4.40
N THR A 85 -13.02 -15.42 3.29
CA THR A 85 -13.55 -16.78 3.08
C THR A 85 -13.07 -17.33 1.73
N GLY A 86 -13.16 -18.64 1.56
CA GLY A 86 -12.84 -19.30 0.29
C GLY A 86 -13.79 -18.96 -0.87
N THR A 87 -14.89 -18.25 -0.64
CA THR A 87 -15.84 -17.89 -1.70
C THR A 87 -15.80 -16.40 -2.05
N ASN A 88 -15.27 -15.55 -1.18
CA ASN A 88 -15.27 -14.11 -1.36
C ASN A 88 -13.88 -13.47 -1.49
N THR A 89 -12.82 -14.29 -1.45
CA THR A 89 -11.44 -13.82 -1.48
C THR A 89 -10.65 -14.50 -2.58
N MET A 90 -9.92 -13.71 -3.35
CA MET A 90 -8.96 -14.18 -4.33
C MET A 90 -7.56 -13.67 -4.01
N TYR A 91 -6.54 -14.45 -4.37
CA TYR A 91 -5.13 -14.14 -4.21
C TYR A 91 -4.49 -14.04 -5.58
N ALA A 92 -3.73 -12.99 -5.84
CA ALA A 92 -3.03 -12.80 -7.11
C ALA A 92 -1.58 -12.41 -6.84
N ALA A 93 -0.63 -12.99 -7.56
CA ALA A 93 0.75 -12.56 -7.50
C ALA A 93 0.92 -11.18 -8.14
N MET A 94 1.65 -10.28 -7.48
CA MET A 94 2.04 -9.01 -8.10
C MET A 94 3.13 -9.22 -9.13
N GLY A 95 3.01 -8.49 -10.22
CA GLY A 95 3.83 -8.60 -11.40
C GLY A 95 3.74 -10.01 -11.99
N ASP A 96 4.87 -10.65 -12.04
CA ASP A 96 5.19 -11.82 -12.84
C ASP A 96 4.44 -13.19 -12.67
N VAL A 97 3.94 -13.92 -13.68
CA VAL A 97 3.46 -15.31 -13.58
C VAL A 97 4.72 -16.17 -13.61
N GLY A 98 5.04 -16.80 -12.48
CA GLY A 98 6.34 -17.47 -12.29
C GLY A 98 7.44 -16.58 -11.69
N LYS A 99 7.11 -15.40 -11.12
CA LYS A 99 8.02 -14.64 -10.22
C LYS A 99 7.91 -15.07 -8.75
N SER A 100 8.60 -14.33 -7.88
CA SER A 100 8.49 -14.39 -6.43
C SER A 100 7.06 -14.39 -5.90
N GLY A 101 6.15 -13.55 -6.42
CA GLY A 101 4.75 -13.53 -5.97
C GLY A 101 4.01 -14.88 -6.09
N SER A 102 4.33 -15.69 -7.11
CA SER A 102 3.79 -17.05 -7.25
C SER A 102 4.37 -18.03 -6.23
N MET A 103 5.64 -17.85 -5.87
CA MET A 103 6.29 -18.59 -4.79
C MET A 103 5.71 -18.21 -3.42
N ILE A 104 5.45 -16.94 -3.20
CA ILE A 104 4.72 -16.47 -2.01
C ILE A 104 3.33 -17.10 -1.95
N GLY A 105 2.63 -17.21 -3.09
CA GLY A 105 1.39 -17.96 -3.18
C GLY A 105 1.53 -19.43 -2.79
N TYR A 106 2.59 -20.10 -3.23
CA TYR A 106 2.90 -21.48 -2.83
C TYR A 106 3.17 -21.59 -1.32
N HIS A 107 4.02 -20.73 -0.74
CA HIS A 107 4.28 -20.71 0.69
C HIS A 107 3.01 -20.42 1.50
N LEU A 108 2.18 -19.49 1.03
CA LEU A 108 0.92 -19.20 1.69
C LEU A 108 -0.01 -20.41 1.67
N ARG A 109 -0.13 -21.14 0.55
CA ARG A 109 -0.91 -22.38 0.47
C ARG A 109 -0.42 -23.48 1.39
N MET A 110 0.89 -23.70 1.46
CA MET A 110 1.46 -24.76 2.29
C MET A 110 1.30 -24.49 3.79
N ASN A 111 1.24 -23.21 4.17
CA ASN A 111 1.22 -22.77 5.56
C ASN A 111 -0.17 -22.33 6.05
N THR A 112 -1.19 -22.39 5.20
CA THR A 112 -2.58 -22.02 5.52
C THR A 112 -3.56 -23.04 4.92
N SER A 113 -4.85 -22.91 5.24
CA SER A 113 -5.91 -23.78 4.68
C SER A 113 -6.59 -23.19 3.44
N ILE A 114 -5.91 -22.33 2.70
CA ILE A 114 -6.48 -21.66 1.51
C ILE A 114 -6.48 -22.63 0.33
N SER A 115 -7.62 -22.75 -0.36
CA SER A 115 -7.76 -23.59 -1.56
C SER A 115 -6.96 -23.03 -2.74
N GLU A 116 -6.50 -23.91 -3.62
CA GLU A 116 -5.89 -23.54 -4.90
C GLU A 116 -6.84 -22.70 -5.76
N GLU A 117 -8.14 -22.96 -5.68
CA GLU A 117 -9.17 -22.27 -6.43
C GLU A 117 -9.25 -20.78 -6.10
N ASN A 118 -8.73 -20.38 -4.92
CA ASN A 118 -8.65 -18.98 -4.52
C ASN A 118 -7.46 -18.22 -5.14
N PHE A 119 -6.54 -18.89 -5.84
CA PHE A 119 -5.39 -18.24 -6.46
C PHE A 119 -5.69 -17.92 -7.93
N LEU A 120 -5.75 -16.64 -8.27
CA LEU A 120 -6.19 -16.15 -9.56
C LEU A 120 -5.38 -16.77 -10.71
N ASN A 121 -6.11 -17.38 -11.63
CA ASN A 121 -5.65 -17.95 -12.88
C ASN A 121 -6.72 -17.70 -13.97
N SER A 122 -6.46 -18.13 -15.20
CA SER A 122 -7.39 -17.92 -16.32
C SER A 122 -8.74 -18.62 -16.14
N GLU A 123 -8.80 -19.69 -15.36
CA GLU A 123 -9.99 -20.52 -15.20
C GLU A 123 -10.92 -19.98 -14.11
N ASN A 124 -10.38 -19.49 -13.00
CA ASN A 124 -11.16 -18.98 -11.85
C ASN A 124 -11.43 -17.46 -11.89
N PHE A 125 -10.94 -16.77 -12.91
CA PHE A 125 -11.26 -15.36 -13.19
C PHE A 125 -12.77 -15.07 -13.20
N HIS A 126 -13.56 -16.03 -13.66
CA HIS A 126 -15.02 -15.90 -13.75
C HIS A 126 -15.68 -15.59 -12.40
N HIS A 127 -15.08 -15.96 -11.26
CA HIS A 127 -15.60 -15.61 -9.94
C HIS A 127 -15.53 -14.11 -9.65
N ILE A 128 -14.47 -13.43 -10.11
CA ILE A 128 -14.36 -11.97 -10.02
C ILE A 128 -15.39 -11.35 -10.96
N ALA A 129 -15.48 -11.84 -12.21
CA ALA A 129 -16.43 -11.32 -13.19
C ALA A 129 -17.91 -11.47 -12.74
N ALA A 130 -18.24 -12.56 -12.05
CA ALA A 130 -19.57 -12.82 -11.49
C ALA A 130 -19.91 -11.96 -10.26
N GLY A 131 -18.98 -11.16 -9.73
CA GLY A 131 -19.22 -10.31 -8.56
C GLY A 131 -19.25 -11.03 -7.22
N HIS A 132 -18.72 -12.25 -7.15
CA HIS A 132 -18.69 -13.04 -5.90
C HIS A 132 -17.51 -12.69 -4.99
N VAL A 133 -16.52 -11.95 -5.50
CA VAL A 133 -15.27 -11.65 -4.80
C VAL A 133 -15.35 -10.25 -4.19
N GLU A 134 -15.26 -10.17 -2.87
CA GLU A 134 -15.20 -8.90 -2.14
C GLU A 134 -13.78 -8.47 -1.81
N ASN A 135 -12.85 -9.42 -1.69
CA ASN A 135 -11.47 -9.18 -1.28
C ASN A 135 -10.50 -9.71 -2.34
N LEU A 136 -9.54 -8.88 -2.73
CA LEU A 136 -8.43 -9.30 -3.59
C LEU A 136 -7.11 -9.05 -2.86
N VAL A 137 -6.34 -10.11 -2.68
CA VAL A 137 -5.06 -10.11 -1.96
C VAL A 137 -3.92 -10.24 -2.97
N LEU A 138 -3.10 -9.22 -3.05
CA LEU A 138 -1.92 -9.16 -3.90
C LEU A 138 -0.70 -9.68 -3.16
N LEU A 139 0.07 -10.57 -3.78
CA LEU A 139 1.19 -11.26 -3.15
C LEU A 139 2.51 -10.84 -3.77
N ASP A 140 3.47 -10.44 -2.95
CA ASP A 140 4.83 -10.12 -3.39
C ASP A 140 5.86 -10.56 -2.34
N ASP A 141 7.12 -10.74 -2.73
CA ASP A 141 8.17 -11.06 -1.76
C ASP A 141 8.63 -9.83 -0.99
N VAL A 142 8.89 -8.74 -1.70
CA VAL A 142 9.50 -7.53 -1.15
C VAL A 142 8.88 -6.24 -1.67
N ILE A 143 8.62 -5.31 -0.75
CA ILE A 143 8.20 -3.94 -1.09
C ILE A 143 9.38 -3.00 -0.84
N GLY A 144 10.04 -2.58 -1.92
CA GLY A 144 11.18 -1.66 -1.87
C GLY A 144 10.76 -0.20 -1.76
N THR A 145 10.51 0.45 -2.91
CA THR A 145 10.08 1.87 -2.96
C THR A 145 8.57 2.03 -3.16
N GLY A 146 7.80 0.95 -3.23
CA GLY A 146 6.34 0.99 -3.42
C GLY A 146 5.87 1.32 -4.84
N ARG A 147 6.62 2.11 -5.63
CA ARG A 147 6.24 2.59 -6.97
C ARG A 147 5.58 1.54 -7.88
N GLN A 148 6.18 0.37 -8.04
CA GLN A 148 5.62 -0.67 -8.93
C GLN A 148 4.28 -1.20 -8.39
N ALA A 149 4.21 -1.47 -7.09
CA ALA A 149 2.98 -1.92 -6.46
C ALA A 149 1.88 -0.86 -6.60
N THR A 150 2.19 0.42 -6.35
CA THR A 150 1.26 1.54 -6.53
C THR A 150 0.68 1.56 -7.95
N GLU A 151 1.53 1.58 -8.98
CA GLU A 151 1.10 1.60 -10.39
C GLU A 151 0.25 0.39 -10.78
N GLU A 152 0.56 -0.78 -10.22
CA GLU A 152 -0.15 -2.03 -10.51
C GLU A 152 -1.52 -2.07 -9.80
N ILE A 153 -1.57 -1.65 -8.54
CA ILE A 153 -2.80 -1.56 -7.75
C ILE A 153 -3.77 -0.55 -8.36
N GLU A 154 -3.29 0.61 -8.82
CA GLU A 154 -4.13 1.61 -9.48
C GLU A 154 -4.79 1.05 -10.75
N LYS A 155 -3.99 0.43 -11.63
CA LYS A 155 -4.51 -0.21 -12.85
C LYS A 155 -5.50 -1.34 -12.55
N LEU A 156 -5.21 -2.13 -11.52
CA LEU A 156 -6.08 -3.24 -11.12
C LEU A 156 -7.38 -2.74 -10.51
N ALA A 157 -7.32 -1.71 -9.67
CA ALA A 157 -8.47 -1.10 -9.00
C ALA A 157 -9.53 -0.65 -10.01
N GLU A 158 -9.11 -0.01 -11.12
CA GLU A 158 -10.01 0.40 -12.21
C GLU A 158 -10.81 -0.77 -12.80
N SER A 159 -10.23 -1.98 -12.79
CA SER A 159 -10.81 -3.15 -13.42
C SER A 159 -11.68 -3.97 -12.46
N VAL A 160 -11.30 -4.05 -11.18
CA VAL A 160 -11.94 -4.98 -10.22
C VAL A 160 -13.00 -4.31 -9.35
N LEU A 161 -12.96 -2.99 -9.17
CA LEU A 161 -14.00 -2.25 -8.44
C LEU A 161 -15.39 -2.39 -9.09
N PRO A 162 -15.55 -2.18 -10.42
CA PRO A 162 -16.84 -2.37 -11.09
C PRO A 162 -17.36 -3.81 -10.99
N LEU A 163 -16.47 -4.76 -10.69
CA LEU A 163 -16.78 -6.17 -10.53
C LEU A 163 -17.14 -6.52 -9.08
N GLY A 164 -17.30 -5.57 -8.16
CA GLY A 164 -17.78 -5.83 -6.80
C GLY A 164 -16.69 -6.09 -5.75
N VAL A 165 -15.40 -6.05 -6.14
CA VAL A 165 -14.29 -6.11 -5.18
C VAL A 165 -14.29 -4.84 -4.36
N LYS A 166 -14.38 -4.98 -3.03
CA LYS A 166 -14.42 -3.85 -2.09
C LYS A 166 -13.02 -3.55 -1.54
N ASN A 167 -12.29 -4.59 -1.14
CA ASN A 167 -11.00 -4.44 -0.48
C ASN A 167 -9.86 -4.96 -1.36
N LEU A 168 -8.81 -4.16 -1.46
CA LEU A 168 -7.51 -4.61 -1.94
C LEU A 168 -6.57 -4.75 -0.75
N PHE A 169 -5.89 -5.89 -0.71
CA PHE A 169 -4.84 -6.15 0.25
C PHE A 169 -3.55 -6.39 -0.50
N VAL A 170 -2.43 -6.01 0.08
CA VAL A 170 -1.09 -6.41 -0.35
C VAL A 170 -0.47 -7.18 0.80
N LEU A 171 0.13 -8.33 0.48
CA LEU A 171 0.80 -9.19 1.42
C LEU A 171 2.23 -9.42 0.92
N SER A 172 3.21 -9.09 1.76
CA SER A 172 4.60 -9.38 1.47
C SER A 172 5.36 -9.94 2.66
N VAL A 173 6.52 -10.54 2.39
CA VAL A 173 7.43 -10.99 3.44
C VAL A 173 8.12 -9.79 4.06
N CYS A 174 8.68 -8.93 3.22
CA CYS A 174 9.45 -7.77 3.63
C CYS A 174 8.89 -6.49 3.01
N GLY A 175 9.00 -5.36 3.71
CA GLY A 175 8.64 -4.07 3.16
C GLY A 175 9.31 -2.90 3.86
N MET A 176 9.69 -1.86 3.11
CA MET A 176 10.11 -0.59 3.69
C MET A 176 8.88 0.18 4.20
N LYS A 177 8.92 0.70 5.44
CA LYS A 177 7.79 1.42 6.04
C LYS A 177 7.32 2.58 5.17
N ASN A 178 8.24 3.43 4.71
CA ASN A 178 7.91 4.56 3.83
C ASN A 178 7.21 4.11 2.53
N ALA A 179 7.56 2.94 2.00
CA ALA A 179 6.93 2.41 0.79
C ALA A 179 5.55 1.79 1.07
N ILE A 180 5.38 1.14 2.22
CA ILE A 180 4.07 0.66 2.69
C ILE A 180 3.14 1.86 2.86
N GLU A 181 3.59 2.89 3.57
CA GLU A 181 2.85 4.15 3.76
C GLU A 181 2.52 4.80 2.41
N GLU A 182 3.48 4.90 1.48
CA GLU A 182 3.23 5.46 0.15
C GLU A 182 2.18 4.66 -0.65
N ILE A 183 2.19 3.33 -0.58
CA ILE A 183 1.16 2.50 -1.22
C ILE A 183 -0.20 2.76 -0.59
N GLU A 184 -0.29 2.78 0.73
CA GLU A 184 -1.55 2.98 1.45
C GLU A 184 -2.10 4.40 1.32
N GLU A 185 -1.24 5.41 1.16
CA GLU A 185 -1.64 6.80 0.94
C GLU A 185 -2.09 7.06 -0.50
N LYS A 186 -1.37 6.51 -1.48
CA LYS A 186 -1.67 6.75 -2.91
C LYS A 186 -2.74 5.81 -3.46
N THR A 187 -2.90 4.64 -2.86
CA THR A 187 -3.85 3.63 -3.33
C THR A 187 -4.89 3.30 -2.26
N LYS A 188 -5.87 2.47 -2.63
CA LYS A 188 -6.89 1.98 -1.69
C LYS A 188 -6.51 0.68 -0.97
N ALA A 189 -5.30 0.15 -1.22
CA ALA A 189 -4.89 -1.14 -0.69
C ALA A 189 -4.40 -1.03 0.76
N PHE A 190 -4.66 -2.06 1.55
CA PHE A 190 -4.04 -2.25 2.87
C PHE A 190 -2.85 -3.18 2.73
N THR A 191 -1.68 -2.75 3.19
CA THR A 191 -0.42 -3.44 2.94
C THR A 191 0.12 -4.06 4.20
N PHE A 192 0.46 -5.35 4.13
CA PHE A 192 0.92 -6.14 5.26
C PHE A 192 2.24 -6.81 4.92
N SER A 193 3.30 -6.35 5.58
CA SER A 193 4.59 -7.02 5.56
C SER A 193 4.85 -7.73 6.89
N ALA A 194 5.54 -8.87 6.82
CA ALA A 194 5.94 -9.60 8.02
C ALA A 194 7.08 -8.89 8.74
N PHE A 195 8.11 -8.53 7.97
CA PHE A 195 9.27 -7.79 8.40
C PHE A 195 9.23 -6.40 7.76
N GLU A 196 9.17 -5.38 8.60
CA GLU A 196 9.11 -3.99 8.17
C GLU A 196 10.43 -3.32 8.51
N TYR A 197 11.07 -2.71 7.50
CA TYR A 197 12.36 -2.05 7.63
C TYR A 197 12.21 -0.54 7.46
N ASP A 198 13.12 0.19 8.08
CA ASP A 198 13.24 1.64 7.94
C ASP A 198 14.58 2.02 7.30
N GLU A 199 14.77 3.28 6.96
CA GLU A 199 16.05 3.78 6.44
C GLU A 199 17.20 3.56 7.44
N ALA A 200 16.88 3.51 8.74
CA ALA A 200 17.82 3.19 9.81
C ALA A 200 18.33 1.73 9.78
N ASP A 201 17.70 0.86 8.98
CA ASP A 201 18.13 -0.53 8.76
C ASP A 201 19.02 -0.69 7.51
N THR A 202 19.25 0.40 6.74
CA THR A 202 19.97 0.34 5.47
C THR A 202 21.32 1.04 5.52
N ALA A 203 22.23 0.70 4.60
CA ALA A 203 23.49 1.43 4.44
C ALA A 203 23.30 2.82 3.77
N GLY A 204 22.07 3.15 3.37
CA GLY A 204 21.71 4.41 2.73
C GLY A 204 21.64 5.58 3.71
N SER A 205 21.20 5.33 4.94
CA SER A 205 21.15 6.32 6.02
C SER A 205 22.48 6.37 6.77
N LEU A 206 23.04 7.57 6.98
CA LEU A 206 24.25 7.74 7.78
C LEU A 206 24.02 7.54 9.28
N ASP A 207 22.75 7.44 9.70
CA ASP A 207 22.36 7.22 11.10
C ASP A 207 22.00 5.75 11.38
N SER A 208 22.12 4.87 10.38
CA SER A 208 21.82 3.45 10.54
C SER A 208 22.83 2.72 11.43
N SER A 209 22.40 1.58 11.96
CA SER A 209 23.24 0.65 12.74
C SER A 209 24.46 0.18 11.95
N PHE A 210 24.39 0.18 10.61
CA PHE A 210 25.51 -0.09 9.73
C PHE A 210 26.72 0.80 10.06
N TYR A 211 26.52 2.06 10.47
CA TYR A 211 27.59 2.99 10.81
C TYR A 211 27.89 3.07 12.32
N ALA A 212 27.39 2.13 13.12
CA ALA A 212 27.67 2.07 14.56
C ALA A 212 29.18 2.01 14.84
N GLY A 213 29.64 2.84 15.78
CA GLY A 213 31.05 2.98 16.15
C GLY A 213 31.91 3.78 15.17
N VAL A 214 31.34 4.32 14.09
CA VAL A 214 32.06 5.13 13.09
C VAL A 214 31.83 6.62 13.34
N PRO A 215 32.89 7.45 13.42
CA PRO A 215 32.75 8.91 13.48
C PRO A 215 32.02 9.47 12.26
N HIS A 216 31.19 10.50 12.45
CA HIS A 216 30.32 11.03 11.37
C HIS A 216 31.09 11.36 10.07
N VAL A 217 32.28 11.98 10.18
CA VAL A 217 33.15 12.30 9.03
C VAL A 217 33.54 11.06 8.21
N ASP A 218 33.77 9.93 8.88
CA ASP A 218 34.13 8.67 8.23
C ASP A 218 32.90 7.97 7.63
N ARG A 219 31.69 8.18 8.17
CA ARG A 219 30.45 7.59 7.63
C ARG A 219 30.19 8.05 6.20
N VAL A 220 30.36 9.36 5.94
CA VAL A 220 30.23 9.93 4.60
C VAL A 220 31.24 9.31 3.64
N ARG A 221 32.49 9.14 4.09
CA ARG A 221 33.54 8.47 3.30
C ARG A 221 33.15 7.02 2.99
N LEU A 222 32.72 6.25 3.98
CA LEU A 222 32.32 4.85 3.79
C LEU A 222 31.15 4.71 2.82
N LYS A 223 30.12 5.56 2.94
CA LYS A 223 29.00 5.58 1.99
C LYS A 223 29.46 5.89 0.56
N SER A 224 30.33 6.89 0.41
CA SER A 224 30.94 7.23 -0.89
C SER A 224 31.69 6.05 -1.49
N ARG A 225 32.47 5.31 -0.68
CA ARG A 225 33.18 4.11 -1.13
C ARG A 225 32.23 3.00 -1.54
N LEU A 226 31.15 2.74 -0.77
CA LEU A 226 30.11 1.79 -1.18
C LEU A 226 29.51 2.16 -2.53
N GLU A 227 29.27 3.44 -2.77
CA GLU A 227 28.74 3.92 -4.04
C GLU A 227 29.74 3.76 -5.20
N ASP A 228 31.05 3.91 -4.95
CA ASP A 228 32.10 3.67 -5.94
C ASP A 228 32.11 2.19 -6.39
N TYR A 229 32.16 1.24 -5.44
CA TYR A 229 32.06 -0.18 -5.77
C TYR A 229 30.70 -0.53 -6.38
N GLY A 230 29.65 0.12 -5.90
CA GLY A 230 28.32 0.06 -6.46
C GLY A 230 28.27 0.49 -7.92
N ARG A 231 29.01 1.52 -8.33
CA ARG A 231 29.12 1.98 -9.73
C ARG A 231 29.81 0.95 -10.62
N ILE A 232 30.82 0.26 -10.09
CA ILE A 232 31.47 -0.87 -10.77
C ILE A 232 30.44 -2.00 -10.98
N CYS A 233 29.70 -2.35 -9.94
CA CYS A 233 28.74 -3.45 -9.98
C CYS A 233 27.48 -3.12 -10.81
N TYR A 234 26.96 -1.90 -10.71
CA TYR A 234 25.68 -1.51 -11.31
C TYR A 234 25.56 0.02 -11.44
N LYS A 235 26.20 0.57 -12.48
CA LYS A 235 26.33 2.01 -12.73
C LYS A 235 25.03 2.82 -12.62
N SER A 236 23.90 2.31 -13.09
CA SER A 236 22.63 3.04 -13.08
C SER A 236 22.00 3.19 -11.70
N SER A 237 22.38 2.33 -10.75
CA SER A 237 21.84 2.35 -9.38
C SER A 237 22.90 1.79 -8.43
N PRO A 238 23.95 2.57 -8.11
CA PRO A 238 25.11 2.08 -7.37
C PRO A 238 24.78 1.68 -5.93
N LEU A 239 23.70 2.21 -5.35
CA LEU A 239 23.18 1.85 -4.05
C LEU A 239 21.95 0.94 -4.14
N GLY A 240 21.70 0.31 -5.29
CA GLY A 240 20.48 -0.45 -5.55
C GLY A 240 19.33 0.45 -5.98
N PHE A 241 18.23 -0.18 -6.41
CA PHE A 241 17.03 0.53 -6.86
C PHE A 241 16.48 1.46 -5.75
N GLY A 242 16.10 2.68 -6.13
CA GLY A 242 15.67 3.70 -5.17
C GLY A 242 16.77 4.27 -4.28
N ALA A 243 18.04 3.88 -4.49
CA ALA A 243 19.18 4.21 -3.62
C ALA A 243 18.98 3.80 -2.16
N LEU A 244 18.16 2.77 -1.91
CA LEU A 244 17.85 2.29 -0.56
C LEU A 244 19.06 1.69 0.14
N ALA A 245 20.02 1.12 -0.60
CA ALA A 245 21.21 0.46 -0.06
C ALA A 245 20.87 -0.59 1.01
N ALA A 246 19.85 -1.41 0.74
CA ALA A 246 19.46 -2.45 1.68
C ALA A 246 20.54 -3.53 1.79
N LEU A 247 20.48 -4.25 2.91
CA LEU A 247 21.37 -5.35 3.26
C LEU A 247 20.52 -6.62 3.43
N LEU A 248 19.65 -6.92 2.46
CA LEU A 248 18.66 -7.99 2.54
C LEU A 248 18.91 -9.06 1.46
N VAL A 249 18.84 -10.33 1.83
CA VAL A 249 18.92 -11.49 0.93
C VAL A 249 17.81 -12.48 1.26
N LEU A 250 17.15 -13.03 0.24
CA LEU A 250 16.14 -14.09 0.37
C LEU A 250 16.66 -15.40 -0.27
N PRO A 251 16.10 -16.58 0.07
CA PRO A 251 16.66 -17.86 -0.33
C PRO A 251 16.71 -18.12 -1.83
N TYR A 252 15.72 -17.58 -2.52
CA TYR A 252 15.52 -17.77 -3.95
C TYR A 252 16.01 -16.57 -4.78
N ASN A 253 16.22 -15.40 -4.18
CA ASN A 253 16.66 -14.21 -4.90
C ASN A 253 17.15 -13.08 -3.97
N THR A 254 18.07 -12.26 -4.47
CA THR A 254 18.48 -11.03 -3.78
C THR A 254 17.70 -9.83 -4.34
N PRO A 255 16.93 -9.08 -3.54
CA PRO A 255 16.19 -7.88 -3.97
C PRO A 255 17.05 -6.84 -4.72
N ASN A 256 16.50 -6.13 -5.70
CA ASN A 256 17.26 -5.18 -6.53
C ASN A 256 17.57 -3.86 -5.81
N PHE A 257 16.93 -3.61 -4.67
CA PHE A 257 17.23 -2.48 -3.79
C PHE A 257 18.31 -2.81 -2.74
N THR A 258 18.78 -4.06 -2.69
CA THR A 258 19.98 -4.46 -1.95
C THR A 258 21.24 -3.92 -2.63
N LEU A 259 22.30 -3.64 -1.87
CA LEU A 259 23.57 -3.14 -2.41
C LEU A 259 24.07 -4.03 -3.57
N PRO A 260 24.37 -3.46 -4.76
CA PRO A 260 24.81 -4.22 -5.93
C PRO A 260 26.07 -5.05 -5.73
N VAL A 261 26.97 -4.63 -4.84
CA VAL A 261 28.18 -5.41 -4.49
C VAL A 261 27.85 -6.79 -3.94
N ILE A 262 26.63 -7.01 -3.44
CA ILE A 262 26.19 -8.32 -2.92
C ILE A 262 25.79 -9.27 -4.05
N TRP A 263 25.13 -8.78 -5.10
CA TRP A 263 24.38 -9.64 -6.04
C TRP A 263 24.71 -9.48 -7.51
N SER A 264 25.37 -8.39 -7.91
CA SER A 264 25.70 -8.14 -9.31
C SER A 264 26.84 -9.03 -9.78
N ASP A 265 26.71 -9.51 -11.01
CA ASP A 265 27.72 -10.22 -11.78
C ASP A 265 28.24 -9.39 -12.97
N ASN A 266 27.91 -8.09 -13.02
CA ASN A 266 28.44 -7.20 -14.06
C ASN A 266 29.93 -6.91 -13.82
N ASN A 267 30.65 -6.62 -14.90
CA ASN A 267 32.08 -6.27 -14.86
C ASN A 267 32.93 -7.31 -14.11
N GLU A 268 32.53 -8.59 -14.23
CA GLU A 268 33.19 -9.74 -13.61
C GLU A 268 33.24 -9.69 -12.08
N TRP A 269 32.44 -8.81 -11.45
CA TRP A 269 32.25 -8.84 -10.02
C TRP A 269 31.64 -10.20 -9.62
N ILE A 270 32.23 -10.84 -8.62
CA ILE A 270 31.83 -12.15 -8.12
C ILE A 270 30.81 -11.88 -7.01
N PRO A 271 29.51 -12.14 -7.22
CA PRO A 271 28.50 -11.86 -6.21
C PRO A 271 28.63 -12.85 -5.05
N LEU A 272 28.28 -12.39 -3.85
CA LEU A 272 28.10 -13.27 -2.69
C LEU A 272 26.75 -14.00 -2.77
N PHE A 273 25.69 -13.29 -3.19
CA PHE A 273 24.35 -13.83 -3.38
C PHE A 273 23.75 -13.35 -4.68
N ARG A 274 23.85 -14.17 -5.73
CA ARG A 274 23.46 -13.80 -7.09
C ARG A 274 21.97 -13.49 -7.22
N ARG A 275 21.62 -12.43 -7.96
CA ARG A 275 20.24 -12.14 -8.37
C ARG A 275 19.88 -12.86 -9.68
N VAL A 276 18.75 -13.56 -9.70
CA VAL A 276 18.20 -14.20 -10.91
C VAL A 276 17.41 -13.17 -11.73
N ARG A 277 17.76 -12.97 -13.02
CA ARG A 277 17.31 -11.81 -13.85
C ARG A 277 16.08 -12.03 -14.76
N ARG A 278 15.28 -13.12 -14.67
CA ARG A 278 14.09 -13.32 -15.55
C ARG A 278 12.92 -14.10 -14.93
N VAL A 279 11.67 -13.64 -15.16
CA VAL A 279 10.48 -14.28 -15.85
C VAL A 279 9.20 -13.38 -15.70
N ASN A 280 8.26 -13.37 -16.69
CA ASN A 280 7.17 -12.39 -16.98
C ASN A 280 5.69 -12.86 -16.71
N GLY A 281 4.66 -11.96 -16.63
CA GLY A 281 3.46 -12.14 -15.76
C GLY A 281 2.18 -11.30 -15.88
N ILE A 282 1.49 -10.95 -14.76
CA ILE A 282 0.05 -10.59 -14.61
C ILE A 282 -0.40 -9.45 -15.51
N SER A 283 0.54 -8.65 -16.01
CA SER A 283 0.36 -7.75 -17.14
C SER A 283 -0.25 -8.42 -18.38
N ALA A 284 -0.14 -9.74 -18.50
CA ALA A 284 -0.75 -10.57 -19.53
C ALA A 284 -2.29 -10.59 -19.47
N TYR A 285 -2.90 -10.31 -18.31
CA TYR A 285 -4.37 -10.40 -18.13
C TYR A 285 -5.10 -9.07 -18.29
N TYR A 286 -4.40 -7.93 -18.42
CA TYR A 286 -5.03 -6.59 -18.58
C TYR A 286 -6.02 -6.48 -19.74
N LYS A 287 -5.80 -7.23 -20.83
CA LYS A 287 -6.74 -7.27 -21.96
C LYS A 287 -8.06 -7.97 -21.61
N GLN A 288 -8.01 -8.98 -20.75
CA GLN A 288 -9.18 -9.76 -20.33
C GLN A 288 -10.00 -8.99 -19.31
N PHE A 289 -9.34 -8.28 -18.38
CA PHE A 289 -9.98 -7.34 -17.45
C PHE A 289 -10.80 -6.26 -18.19
N LYS A 290 -10.21 -5.59 -19.19
CA LYS A 290 -10.92 -4.57 -19.98
C LYS A 290 -12.15 -5.13 -20.71
N LYS A 291 -12.01 -6.30 -21.33
CA LYS A 291 -13.10 -6.94 -22.06
C LYS A 291 -14.29 -7.30 -21.15
N ALA A 292 -14.02 -7.84 -19.95
CA ALA A 292 -15.06 -8.20 -18.99
C ALA A 292 -15.83 -6.98 -18.45
N VAL A 293 -15.14 -5.85 -18.25
CA VAL A 293 -15.76 -4.57 -17.84
C VAL A 293 -16.70 -4.05 -18.93
N ASP A 294 -16.25 -4.07 -20.19
CA ASP A 294 -17.06 -3.61 -21.33
C ASP A 294 -18.30 -4.51 -21.56
N GLU A 295 -18.17 -5.83 -21.35
CA GLU A 295 -19.28 -6.79 -21.44
C GLU A 295 -20.30 -6.61 -20.30
N LYS A 296 -19.84 -6.34 -19.07
CA LYS A 296 -20.72 -6.09 -17.92
C LYS A 296 -21.53 -4.80 -18.10
N ALA A 297 -20.88 -3.73 -18.55
CA ALA A 297 -21.53 -2.45 -18.86
C ALA A 297 -22.61 -2.55 -19.95
N GLN A 298 -22.48 -3.51 -20.87
CA GLN A 298 -23.48 -3.78 -21.91
C GLN A 298 -24.64 -4.67 -21.44
N SER A 299 -24.46 -5.40 -20.33
CA SER A 299 -25.42 -6.41 -19.85
C SER A 299 -26.40 -5.92 -18.77
N GLU A 300 -26.06 -4.86 -18.03
CA GLU A 300 -26.93 -4.31 -16.98
C GLU A 300 -28.07 -3.47 -17.59
N LYS A 301 -29.31 -3.96 -17.43
CA LYS A 301 -30.52 -3.22 -17.79
C LYS A 301 -30.86 -2.15 -16.75
N PRO A 302 -31.50 -1.04 -17.15
CA PRO A 302 -32.01 -0.02 -16.24
C PRO A 302 -32.89 -0.62 -15.13
N VAL A 303 -32.62 -0.24 -13.88
CA VAL A 303 -33.35 -0.71 -12.69
C VAL A 303 -34.74 -0.07 -12.68
N GLU A 304 -35.80 -0.87 -12.69
CA GLU A 304 -37.18 -0.41 -12.65
C GLU A 304 -37.45 0.51 -11.43
N SER A 305 -38.12 1.63 -11.70
CA SER A 305 -38.55 2.62 -10.71
C SER A 305 -39.66 2.06 -9.81
N GLY A 306 -39.27 1.29 -8.81
CA GLY A 306 -40.18 0.70 -7.83
C GLY A 306 -39.57 -0.33 -6.86
N ALA A 307 -38.35 -0.81 -7.10
CA ALA A 307 -37.69 -1.77 -6.21
C ALA A 307 -37.29 -1.17 -4.84
N PRO A 308 -37.20 -1.96 -3.75
CA PRO A 308 -36.62 -1.51 -2.48
C PRO A 308 -35.19 -0.98 -2.66
N LEU A 309 -34.79 0.03 -1.87
CA LEU A 309 -33.44 0.58 -1.92
C LEU A 309 -32.48 -0.34 -1.14
N ASP A 310 -32.00 -1.42 -1.78
CA ASP A 310 -31.16 -2.40 -1.07
C ASP A 310 -29.80 -1.84 -0.64
N GLN A 311 -29.10 -1.12 -1.54
CA GLN A 311 -27.78 -0.56 -1.24
C GLN A 311 -27.58 0.81 -1.89
N VAL A 312 -26.94 1.71 -1.14
CA VAL A 312 -26.36 2.97 -1.63
C VAL A 312 -24.84 2.88 -1.47
N THR A 313 -24.08 3.30 -2.49
CA THR A 313 -22.61 3.33 -2.43
C THR A 313 -22.14 4.77 -2.58
N LEU A 314 -21.45 5.26 -1.55
CA LEU A 314 -20.79 6.57 -1.51
C LEU A 314 -19.35 6.42 -1.99
N PHE A 315 -19.02 7.03 -3.12
CA PHE A 315 -17.66 7.13 -3.63
C PHE A 315 -17.02 8.44 -3.15
N VAL A 316 -15.94 8.34 -2.39
CA VAL A 316 -15.27 9.48 -1.74
C VAL A 316 -13.82 9.64 -2.23
N GLU A 317 -13.22 10.80 -2.02
CA GLU A 317 -11.87 11.12 -2.50
C GLU A 317 -10.78 10.28 -1.85
N GLY A 318 -10.59 10.38 -0.54
CA GLY A 318 -9.49 9.74 0.16
C GLY A 318 -9.92 8.69 1.18
N LYS A 319 -8.91 8.02 1.75
CA LYS A 319 -9.11 7.08 2.86
C LYS A 319 -9.56 7.76 4.15
N ARG A 320 -9.23 9.05 4.33
CA ARG A 320 -9.70 9.85 5.47
C ARG A 320 -11.19 10.15 5.35
N ASP A 321 -11.68 10.45 4.15
CA ASP A 321 -13.10 10.62 3.87
C ASP A 321 -13.86 9.31 4.08
N GLU A 322 -13.31 8.19 3.59
CA GLU A 322 -13.91 6.86 3.79
C GLU A 322 -14.06 6.56 5.29
N ALA A 323 -13.01 6.79 6.08
CA ALA A 323 -13.04 6.61 7.52
C ALA A 323 -14.06 7.51 8.22
N PHE A 324 -14.14 8.77 7.82
CA PHE A 324 -15.11 9.72 8.36
C PHE A 324 -16.54 9.28 8.07
N PHE A 325 -16.86 8.96 6.81
CA PHE A 325 -18.20 8.56 6.42
C PHE A 325 -18.60 7.18 6.94
N ASP A 326 -17.65 6.25 7.13
CA ASP A 326 -17.89 4.98 7.82
C ASP A 326 -18.35 5.23 9.28
N GLU A 327 -17.64 6.10 10.00
CA GLU A 327 -17.96 6.43 11.40
C GLU A 327 -19.23 7.27 11.52
N LEU A 328 -19.42 8.27 10.65
CA LEU A 328 -20.65 9.05 10.56
C LEU A 328 -21.85 8.14 10.29
N SER A 329 -21.76 7.25 9.30
CA SER A 329 -22.83 6.33 8.93
C SER A 329 -23.21 5.42 10.08
N ALA A 330 -22.22 4.92 10.83
CA ALA A 330 -22.45 4.12 12.02
C ALA A 330 -23.10 4.93 13.16
N ARG A 331 -22.67 6.19 13.35
CA ARG A 331 -23.15 7.06 14.44
C ARG A 331 -24.61 7.47 14.28
N ILE A 332 -25.02 7.83 13.06
CA ILE A 332 -26.37 8.37 12.77
C ILE A 332 -27.32 7.33 12.19
N ASN A 333 -26.83 6.10 11.97
CA ASN A 333 -27.56 5.04 11.28
C ASN A 333 -28.07 5.52 9.91
N LEU A 334 -27.14 5.96 9.07
CA LEU A 334 -27.44 6.64 7.80
C LEU A 334 -28.34 5.81 6.87
N ALA A 335 -28.21 4.47 6.90
CA ALA A 335 -29.03 3.56 6.10
C ALA A 335 -30.52 3.74 6.39
N ASP A 336 -30.91 3.77 7.66
CA ASP A 336 -32.31 3.96 8.07
C ASP A 336 -32.83 5.36 7.69
N LEU A 337 -32.00 6.39 7.85
CA LEU A 337 -32.37 7.78 7.53
C LEU A 337 -32.67 8.00 6.04
N ILE A 338 -32.02 7.23 5.16
CA ILE A 338 -32.21 7.35 3.70
C ILE A 338 -33.10 6.24 3.13
N GLY A 339 -33.62 5.36 4.00
CA GLY A 339 -34.47 4.23 3.60
C GLY A 339 -33.74 3.14 2.81
N ALA A 340 -32.43 2.97 3.02
CA ALA A 340 -31.62 1.91 2.42
C ALA A 340 -31.41 0.73 3.39
N GLN A 341 -31.25 -0.51 2.90
CA GLN A 341 -30.82 -1.61 3.79
C GLN A 341 -29.34 -1.50 4.17
N ARG A 342 -28.50 -0.98 3.27
CA ARG A 342 -27.07 -0.77 3.52
C ARG A 342 -26.53 0.47 2.85
N VAL A 343 -25.62 1.16 3.53
CA VAL A 343 -24.71 2.16 2.94
C VAL A 343 -23.30 1.58 2.93
N SER A 344 -22.62 1.68 1.79
CA SER A 344 -21.20 1.34 1.63
C SER A 344 -20.43 2.59 1.27
N VAL A 345 -19.28 2.82 1.90
CA VAL A 345 -18.38 3.93 1.55
C VAL A 345 -17.12 3.35 0.91
N VAL A 346 -16.68 3.93 -0.20
CA VAL A 346 -15.53 3.44 -0.98
C VAL A 346 -14.67 4.63 -1.39
N SER A 347 -13.41 4.69 -0.92
CA SER A 347 -12.44 5.68 -1.42
C SER A 347 -11.96 5.35 -2.83
N LEU A 348 -11.88 6.36 -3.69
CA LEU A 348 -11.37 6.24 -5.05
C LEU A 348 -9.89 6.68 -5.20
N GLY A 349 -9.35 7.42 -4.23
CA GLY A 349 -7.98 7.94 -4.26
C GLY A 349 -7.76 8.98 -5.36
N SER A 350 -6.55 9.01 -5.92
CA SER A 350 -6.17 9.86 -7.06
C SER A 350 -7.07 9.68 -8.31
N ASN A 351 -7.82 8.58 -8.38
CA ASN A 351 -8.70 8.26 -9.49
C ASN A 351 -10.08 8.94 -9.46
N VAL A 352 -10.41 9.75 -8.44
CA VAL A 352 -11.67 10.55 -8.45
C VAL A 352 -11.79 11.44 -9.69
N ALA A 353 -10.66 11.90 -10.22
CA ALA A 353 -10.63 12.73 -11.43
C ALA A 353 -10.86 11.94 -12.73
N SER A 354 -10.91 10.60 -12.70
CA SER A 354 -11.06 9.76 -13.90
C SER A 354 -12.52 9.72 -14.38
N GLU A 355 -12.81 10.47 -15.45
CA GLU A 355 -14.15 10.50 -16.09
C GLU A 355 -14.62 9.09 -16.49
N ARG A 356 -13.71 8.28 -17.06
CA ARG A 356 -14.01 6.90 -17.46
C ARG A 356 -14.37 6.02 -16.27
N LEU A 357 -13.63 6.11 -15.17
CA LEU A 357 -13.92 5.30 -13.97
C LEU A 357 -15.25 5.72 -13.36
N ALA A 358 -15.52 7.01 -13.29
CA ALA A 358 -16.78 7.52 -12.78
C ALA A 358 -17.98 7.07 -13.62
N GLU A 359 -17.88 7.12 -14.95
CA GLU A 359 -18.90 6.59 -15.87
C GLU A 359 -19.13 5.09 -15.66
N LEU A 360 -18.05 4.32 -15.51
CA LEU A 360 -18.15 2.88 -15.26
C LEU A 360 -18.80 2.58 -13.90
N LEU A 361 -18.43 3.28 -12.83
CA LEU A 361 -19.04 3.09 -11.51
C LEU A 361 -20.50 3.55 -11.50
N ALA A 362 -20.80 4.66 -12.17
CA ALA A 362 -22.14 5.20 -12.32
C ALA A 362 -23.06 4.31 -13.17
N THR A 363 -22.51 3.44 -14.01
CA THR A 363 -23.29 2.48 -14.79
C THR A 363 -23.39 1.13 -14.08
N THR A 364 -22.28 0.61 -13.54
CA THR A 364 -22.17 -0.74 -12.96
C THR A 364 -22.55 -0.86 -11.47
N THR A 365 -22.64 0.25 -10.73
CA THR A 365 -22.97 0.24 -9.30
C THR A 365 -24.36 0.84 -9.07
N PRO A 366 -25.34 0.08 -8.58
CA PRO A 366 -26.66 0.61 -8.22
C PRO A 366 -26.59 1.71 -7.16
N ASN A 367 -27.34 2.80 -7.37
CA ASN A 367 -27.40 3.96 -6.45
C ASN A 367 -26.02 4.51 -6.06
N ALA A 368 -25.13 4.65 -7.05
CA ALA A 368 -23.82 5.26 -6.90
C ALA A 368 -23.94 6.78 -6.71
N ILE A 369 -23.30 7.31 -5.67
CA ILE A 369 -23.26 8.74 -5.37
C ILE A 369 -21.81 9.14 -5.11
N PHE A 370 -21.35 10.19 -5.78
CA PHE A 370 -20.00 10.71 -5.61
C PHE A 370 -20.03 11.85 -4.60
N VAL A 371 -19.12 11.82 -3.62
CA VAL A 371 -18.95 12.87 -2.62
C VAL A 371 -17.53 13.42 -2.77
N VAL A 372 -17.44 14.70 -3.12
CA VAL A 372 -16.18 15.35 -3.53
C VAL A 372 -15.96 16.66 -2.77
N ASP A 373 -14.71 16.99 -2.49
CA ASP A 373 -14.31 18.21 -1.78
C ASP A 373 -14.15 19.37 -2.77
N GLU A 374 -14.59 20.58 -2.39
CA GLU A 374 -14.49 21.76 -3.26
C GLU A 374 -13.02 22.22 -3.44
N VAL A 375 -12.14 21.92 -2.48
CA VAL A 375 -10.78 22.48 -2.39
C VAL A 375 -9.73 21.75 -3.22
N GLN A 376 -9.76 20.41 -3.29
CA GLN A 376 -8.68 19.66 -3.97
C GLN A 376 -8.88 19.53 -5.48
N HIS A 377 -10.13 19.45 -5.95
CA HIS A 377 -10.45 18.97 -7.30
C HIS A 377 -11.35 19.93 -8.11
N GLY A 378 -11.85 21.00 -7.49
CA GLY A 378 -12.41 22.18 -8.14
C GLY A 378 -13.73 21.97 -8.90
N ARG A 379 -14.41 23.09 -9.20
CA ARG A 379 -15.67 23.17 -9.98
C ARG A 379 -15.67 22.31 -11.27
N ASN A 380 -14.50 22.09 -11.87
CA ASN A 380 -14.34 21.31 -13.10
C ASN A 380 -14.68 19.83 -12.93
N ILE A 381 -14.30 19.17 -11.83
CA ILE A 381 -14.59 17.74 -11.61
C ILE A 381 -16.07 17.55 -11.27
N HIS A 382 -16.65 18.44 -10.46
CA HIS A 382 -18.09 18.48 -10.24
C HIS A 382 -18.88 18.63 -11.55
N GLU A 383 -18.54 19.60 -12.41
CA GLU A 383 -19.22 19.81 -13.70
C GLU A 383 -19.07 18.63 -14.67
N ARG A 384 -17.98 17.85 -14.57
CA ARG A 384 -17.75 16.66 -15.41
C ARG A 384 -18.51 15.45 -14.87
N LEU A 385 -18.40 15.16 -13.59
CA LEU A 385 -19.07 14.04 -12.92
C LEU A 385 -20.59 14.21 -12.86
N ALA A 386 -21.09 15.44 -12.66
CA ALA A 386 -22.53 15.72 -12.60
C ALA A 386 -23.26 15.45 -13.93
N LYS A 387 -22.53 15.28 -15.04
CA LYS A 387 -23.10 14.87 -16.34
C LYS A 387 -23.47 13.39 -16.38
N THR A 388 -22.83 12.56 -15.56
CA THR A 388 -22.88 11.10 -15.63
C THR A 388 -23.37 10.43 -14.36
N ALA A 389 -23.29 11.12 -13.21
CA ALA A 389 -23.76 10.61 -11.93
C ALA A 389 -24.22 11.72 -10.97
N PRO A 390 -25.01 11.40 -9.93
CA PRO A 390 -25.28 12.31 -8.83
C PRO A 390 -23.99 12.60 -8.04
N VAL A 391 -23.70 13.88 -7.83
CA VAL A 391 -22.51 14.38 -7.11
C VAL A 391 -22.95 15.28 -5.95
N ILE A 392 -22.32 15.12 -4.79
CA ILE A 392 -22.47 15.97 -3.62
C ILE A 392 -21.12 16.62 -3.32
N THR A 393 -21.07 17.95 -3.42
CA THR A 393 -19.86 18.70 -3.06
C THR A 393 -19.85 19.06 -1.57
N LEU A 394 -18.74 18.76 -0.91
CA LEU A 394 -18.40 19.22 0.42
C LEU A 394 -17.63 20.55 0.29
N ASN A 395 -17.99 21.53 1.12
CA ASN A 395 -17.31 22.82 1.15
C ASN A 395 -16.92 23.10 2.61
N PRO A 396 -15.63 23.21 2.93
CA PRO A 396 -14.47 22.93 2.05
C PRO A 396 -14.17 21.43 1.90
N SER A 397 -14.40 20.65 2.96
CA SER A 397 -14.20 19.19 3.05
C SER A 397 -15.16 18.59 4.08
N TYR A 398 -14.99 17.32 4.46
CA TYR A 398 -15.79 16.71 5.54
C TYR A 398 -15.64 17.43 6.90
N PHE A 399 -14.63 18.28 7.08
CA PHE A 399 -14.52 19.10 8.29
C PHE A 399 -15.71 20.05 8.52
N ARG A 400 -16.50 20.33 7.49
CA ARG A 400 -17.76 21.07 7.62
C ARG A 400 -18.77 20.45 8.60
N PHE A 401 -18.68 19.13 8.81
CA PHE A 401 -19.56 18.37 9.69
C PHE A 401 -19.20 18.49 11.17
N PHE A 402 -18.11 19.19 11.51
CA PHE A 402 -17.73 19.44 12.89
C PHE A 402 -18.07 20.87 13.33
N ASP A 403 -18.35 21.03 14.62
CA ASP A 403 -18.31 22.31 15.32
C ASP A 403 -16.85 22.75 15.42
N LEU A 404 -16.40 23.50 14.41
CA LEU A 404 -15.02 23.96 14.28
C LEU A 404 -14.61 24.90 15.41
N ASN A 405 -15.54 25.68 15.97
CA ASN A 405 -15.23 26.59 17.08
C ASN A 405 -14.84 25.76 18.29
N ARG A 406 -15.70 24.82 18.67
CA ARG A 406 -15.46 23.94 19.81
C ARG A 406 -14.25 23.03 19.60
N LEU A 407 -14.07 22.50 18.39
CA LEU A 407 -12.91 21.68 18.02
C LEU A 407 -11.62 22.48 18.18
N VAL A 408 -11.54 23.70 17.65
CA VAL A 408 -10.32 24.52 17.75
C VAL A 408 -10.04 24.92 19.19
N GLU A 409 -11.05 25.33 19.96
CA GLU A 409 -10.87 25.74 21.35
C GLU A 409 -10.42 24.59 22.27
N GLU A 410 -11.03 23.41 22.14
CA GLU A 410 -10.77 22.29 23.04
C GLU A 410 -9.61 21.40 22.57
N TYR A 411 -9.46 21.22 21.25
CA TYR A 411 -8.53 20.24 20.67
C TYR A 411 -7.26 20.90 20.09
N LEU A 412 -7.33 22.17 19.68
CA LEU A 412 -6.21 22.90 19.06
C LEU A 412 -5.97 24.28 19.73
N PRO A 413 -5.67 24.33 21.05
CA PRO A 413 -5.58 25.58 21.80
C PRO A 413 -4.50 26.54 21.28
N GLU A 414 -3.42 26.02 20.67
CA GLU A 414 -2.40 26.83 20.01
C GLU A 414 -2.95 27.60 18.79
N GLN A 415 -3.85 26.97 18.02
CA GLN A 415 -4.50 27.60 16.88
C GLN A 415 -5.57 28.62 17.31
N ALA A 416 -6.27 28.33 18.41
CA ALA A 416 -7.16 29.30 19.04
C ALA A 416 -6.39 30.58 19.45
N ALA A 417 -5.21 30.42 20.05
CA ALA A 417 -4.34 31.54 20.44
C ALA A 417 -3.80 32.34 19.23
N LEU A 418 -3.62 31.71 18.07
CA LEU A 418 -3.24 32.37 16.81
C LEU A 418 -4.41 33.10 16.13
N GLY A 419 -5.61 33.05 16.70
CA GLY A 419 -6.78 33.74 16.17
C GLY A 419 -7.37 33.10 14.92
N VAL A 420 -7.16 31.79 14.71
CA VAL A 420 -7.69 31.06 13.55
C VAL A 420 -9.21 31.22 13.43
N LEU A 421 -9.93 31.27 14.56
CA LEU A 421 -11.40 31.45 14.60
C LEU A 421 -11.90 32.81 14.07
N ASN A 422 -11.01 33.77 13.84
CA ASN A 422 -11.38 35.05 13.22
C ASN A 422 -11.51 34.96 11.70
N ALA A 423 -11.11 33.84 11.10
CA ALA A 423 -11.23 33.59 9.67
C ALA A 423 -12.62 33.04 9.29
N PRO A 424 -13.03 33.13 8.01
CA PRO A 424 -14.22 32.45 7.50
C PRO A 424 -14.20 30.94 7.79
N LYS A 425 -15.36 30.32 7.99
CA LYS A 425 -15.53 28.91 8.37
C LYS A 425 -14.73 27.96 7.47
N GLU A 426 -14.68 28.24 6.17
CA GLU A 426 -13.95 27.45 5.18
C GLU A 426 -12.43 27.51 5.39
N GLN A 427 -11.91 28.67 5.76
CA GLN A 427 -10.48 28.85 6.06
C GLN A 427 -10.11 28.18 7.38
N VAL A 428 -11.00 28.25 8.38
CA VAL A 428 -10.84 27.54 9.65
C VAL A 428 -10.78 26.02 9.42
N ALA A 429 -11.71 25.45 8.66
CA ALA A 429 -11.73 24.03 8.35
C ALA A 429 -10.46 23.58 7.61
N THR A 430 -10.00 24.36 6.62
CA THR A 430 -8.78 24.06 5.87
C THR A 430 -7.53 24.06 6.77
N GLU A 431 -7.45 24.99 7.73
CA GLU A 431 -6.32 25.04 8.67
C GLU A 431 -6.37 23.88 9.67
N VAL A 432 -7.55 23.56 10.22
CA VAL A 432 -7.77 22.41 11.10
C VAL A 432 -7.35 21.11 10.40
N GLU A 433 -7.78 20.94 9.15
CA GLU A 433 -7.42 19.78 8.33
C GLU A 433 -5.90 19.66 8.14
N ARG A 434 -5.22 20.77 7.84
CA ARG A 434 -3.77 20.82 7.68
C ARG A 434 -3.03 20.43 8.95
N VAL A 435 -3.47 20.91 10.11
CA VAL A 435 -2.85 20.61 11.41
C VAL A 435 -3.04 19.14 11.78
N LEU A 436 -4.24 18.60 11.60
CA LEU A 436 -4.53 17.20 11.86
C LEU A 436 -3.81 16.27 10.88
N ALA A 437 -3.63 16.68 9.62
CA ALA A 437 -2.87 15.93 8.62
C ALA A 437 -1.39 15.73 9.01
N ARG A 438 -0.81 16.65 9.79
CA ARG A 438 0.59 16.59 10.26
C ARG A 438 0.78 15.71 11.50
N SER A 439 -0.29 15.18 12.10
CA SER A 439 -0.27 14.58 13.45
C SER A 439 0.11 13.08 13.52
N GLY A 440 0.51 12.47 12.40
CA GLY A 440 1.17 11.14 12.37
C GLY A 440 0.43 10.05 11.57
N PRO A 441 0.77 8.76 11.80
CA PRO A 441 0.36 7.63 10.95
C PRO A 441 -1.16 7.43 10.85
N MET A 442 -1.62 6.76 9.80
CA MET A 442 -3.05 6.55 9.47
C MET A 442 -3.86 5.90 10.61
N GLU A 443 -3.27 5.03 11.45
CA GLU A 443 -3.93 4.47 12.64
C GLU A 443 -4.23 5.49 13.75
N ARG A 444 -3.47 6.59 13.84
CA ARG A 444 -3.84 7.72 14.70
C ARG A 444 -4.96 8.51 14.06
N ALA A 445 -4.89 8.77 12.76
CA ALA A 445 -5.94 9.49 12.04
C ALA A 445 -7.31 8.81 12.22
N LEU A 446 -7.41 7.48 12.13
CA LEU A 446 -8.65 6.72 12.36
C LEU A 446 -9.21 6.86 13.79
N ARG A 447 -8.34 6.81 14.81
CA ARG A 447 -8.74 7.02 16.22
C ARG A 447 -9.18 8.46 16.46
N THR A 448 -8.48 9.41 15.85
CA THR A 448 -8.85 10.82 15.88
C THR A 448 -10.21 11.04 15.22
N THR A 449 -10.48 10.44 14.06
CA THR A 449 -11.77 10.59 13.36
C THR A 449 -12.95 10.14 14.22
N ARG A 450 -12.84 9.02 14.93
CA ARG A 450 -13.90 8.59 15.87
C ARG A 450 -14.12 9.59 16.99
N ASP A 451 -13.05 10.02 17.67
CA ASP A 451 -13.16 10.99 18.77
C ASP A 451 -13.77 12.31 18.29
N LEU A 452 -13.42 12.74 17.07
CA LEU A 452 -13.99 13.94 16.45
C LEU A 452 -15.48 13.79 16.15
N VAL A 453 -15.91 12.67 15.57
CA VAL A 453 -17.34 12.37 15.30
C VAL A 453 -18.14 12.23 16.59
N GLU A 454 -17.54 11.69 17.65
CA GLU A 454 -18.23 11.54 18.94
C GLU A 454 -18.47 12.88 19.64
N ARG A 455 -17.49 13.79 19.62
CA ARG A 455 -17.49 15.00 20.47
C ARG A 455 -17.90 16.27 19.76
N TYR A 456 -17.58 16.39 18.48
CA TYR A 456 -17.64 17.66 17.76
C TYR A 456 -18.61 17.63 16.56
N LEU A 457 -19.40 16.58 16.37
CA LEU A 457 -20.33 16.52 15.23
C LEU A 457 -21.42 17.61 15.30
N ASN A 458 -21.59 18.33 14.19
CA ASN A 458 -22.65 19.32 13.99
C ASN A 458 -23.84 18.64 13.28
N TYR A 459 -24.94 18.41 14.02
CA TYR A 459 -26.11 17.69 13.50
C TYR A 459 -26.88 18.48 12.42
N ASP A 460 -26.85 19.80 12.44
CA ASP A 460 -27.53 20.62 11.42
C ASP A 460 -26.89 20.42 10.03
N GLU A 461 -25.55 20.37 9.98
CA GLU A 461 -24.80 20.10 8.74
C GLU A 461 -25.02 18.65 8.26
N VAL A 462 -25.15 17.71 9.20
CA VAL A 462 -25.46 16.30 8.88
C VAL A 462 -26.86 16.17 8.30
N GLU A 463 -27.87 16.82 8.90
CA GLU A 463 -29.25 16.81 8.39
C GLU A 463 -29.30 17.38 6.97
N LEU A 464 -28.61 18.50 6.73
CA LEU A 464 -28.50 19.10 5.41
C LEU A 464 -27.88 18.15 4.37
N PHE A 465 -26.88 17.37 4.78
CA PHE A 465 -26.26 16.36 3.92
C PHE A 465 -27.18 15.18 3.64
N VAL A 466 -27.92 14.69 4.65
CA VAL A 466 -28.89 13.60 4.47
C VAL A 466 -29.98 14.00 3.48
N GLU A 467 -30.48 15.24 3.54
CA GLU A 467 -31.47 15.74 2.57
C GLU A 467 -30.89 15.84 1.14
N LYS A 468 -29.65 16.32 1.00
CA LYS A 468 -28.94 16.29 -0.30
C LYS A 468 -28.77 14.87 -0.82
N LEU A 469 -28.48 13.93 0.07
CA LEU A 469 -28.29 12.52 -0.27
C LEU A 469 -29.59 11.88 -0.76
N LYS A 470 -30.72 12.10 -0.08
CA LYS A 470 -32.04 11.66 -0.53
C LYS A 470 -32.37 12.20 -1.92
N HIS A 471 -32.11 13.48 -2.17
CA HIS A 471 -32.32 14.09 -3.48
C HIS A 471 -31.43 13.47 -4.57
N ALA A 472 -30.14 13.24 -4.27
CA ALA A 472 -29.20 12.59 -5.18
C ALA A 472 -29.62 11.14 -5.52
N ILE A 473 -30.14 10.39 -4.54
CA ILE A 473 -30.71 9.05 -4.76
C ILE A 473 -31.90 9.13 -5.72
N MET A 474 -32.83 10.07 -5.52
CA MET A 474 -33.97 10.25 -6.42
C MET A 474 -33.53 10.57 -7.86
N GLN A 475 -32.52 11.42 -8.03
CA GLN A 475 -31.96 11.73 -9.35
C GLN A 475 -31.29 10.52 -10.01
N SER A 476 -30.52 9.74 -9.24
CA SER A 476 -29.87 8.50 -9.71
C SER A 476 -30.87 7.52 -10.31
N ARG A 477 -32.04 7.38 -9.66
CA ARG A 477 -33.10 6.46 -10.09
C ARG A 477 -33.85 6.96 -11.32
N SER A 478 -34.07 8.28 -11.43
CA SER A 478 -34.72 8.90 -12.59
C SER A 478 -33.86 8.88 -13.86
N GLN A 479 -32.51 8.97 -13.76
CA GLN A 479 -31.61 8.88 -14.91
C GLN A 479 -31.47 7.46 -15.49
N ARG A 480 -31.87 6.45 -14.70
CA ARG A 480 -31.85 5.03 -15.10
C ARG A 480 -33.24 4.47 -15.40
N SER A 481 -34.29 5.30 -15.40
CA SER A 481 -35.64 4.95 -15.87
C SER A 481 -35.78 5.35 -17.33
#